data_AF-A0A1Q9W0X9-F1
#
_entry.id   AF-A0A1Q9W0X9-F1
#
_cell.length_a   1.000
_cell.length_b   1.000
_cell.length_c   1.000
_cell.angle_alpha   90.00
_cell.angle_beta   90.00
_cell.angle_gamma   90.00
#
_symmetry.space_group_name_H-M   'P 1'
#
loop_
_entity.id
_entity.type
_entity.pdbx_description
1 polymer ?
#
loop_
_entity_poly.entity_id
_entity_poly.type
_entity_poly.pdbx_seq_one_letter_code
_entity_poly.pdbx_strand_id
1 'polypeptide(L)'
;MRAIGTGLMQFVLWRGSALDAQQLRDHLDHTIDAIRRHRARVRPTSPGYTDTPTFGGFGPKSPCNDAMIDLADAEAAHLGNVARTCVRRGTIPSVSLRPLWFTNRGKCIGLRIIGHDDDEFDIDGNHTGPDYLEPLFPIVQHLKAYAGEVVETEGVEWLLYEWGTTRELYYEMYPVESLEWGTMSKAVELTGRSKSTIYAWSSQGWARKIITQGHETLYCLDDLVRLREGIPQGRPAKTLEWVV
;
A
#
# COMPACT_ATOMS: atom_id res chain seq x y z
N MET A 1 -31.86 2.70 0.45
CA MET A 1 -30.75 2.63 -0.52
C MET A 1 -29.54 3.31 0.11
N ARG A 2 -28.53 2.54 0.51
CA ARG A 2 -27.32 3.07 1.17
C ARG A 2 -26.41 3.67 0.10
N ALA A 3 -25.98 4.91 0.31
CA ALA A 3 -25.02 5.59 -0.54
C ALA A 3 -23.67 4.86 -0.48
N ILE A 4 -23.32 4.16 -1.55
CA ILE A 4 -21.96 3.68 -1.82
C ILE A 4 -21.37 4.74 -2.76
N GLY A 5 -20.69 5.74 -2.22
CA GLY A 5 -20.14 6.79 -3.08
C GLY A 5 -19.52 7.92 -2.28
N THR A 6 -18.28 7.72 -1.84
CA THR A 6 -17.30 8.79 -1.54
C THR A 6 -15.92 8.24 -1.16
N GLY A 7 -15.77 6.97 -0.76
CA GLY A 7 -14.51 6.44 -0.23
C GLY A 7 -13.43 6.02 -1.25
N LEU A 8 -13.70 6.08 -2.57
CA LEU A 8 -12.75 5.60 -3.59
C LEU A 8 -11.83 6.69 -4.15
N MET A 9 -12.02 7.95 -3.78
CA MET A 9 -11.58 9.09 -4.62
C MET A 9 -10.33 9.86 -4.14
N GLN A 10 -9.56 9.39 -3.15
CA GLN A 10 -8.44 10.20 -2.61
C GLN A 10 -7.04 9.55 -2.65
N PHE A 11 -6.87 8.34 -3.17
CA PHE A 11 -5.57 7.66 -3.10
C PHE A 11 -4.53 8.06 -4.16
N VAL A 12 -4.89 8.86 -5.18
CA VAL A 12 -4.04 9.11 -6.38
C VAL A 12 -3.41 10.51 -6.43
N LEU A 13 -3.50 11.34 -5.39
CA LEU A 13 -2.99 12.72 -5.43
C LEU A 13 -1.91 13.02 -4.39
N TRP A 14 -0.80 12.30 -4.48
CA TRP A 14 0.48 12.68 -3.86
C TRP A 14 1.41 13.45 -4.80
N ARG A 15 0.94 13.73 -6.03
CA ARG A 15 1.69 14.47 -7.05
C ARG A 15 1.41 15.97 -6.95
N GLY A 16 2.23 16.67 -6.17
CA GLY A 16 2.39 18.13 -6.27
C GLY A 16 1.32 19.00 -5.58
N SER A 17 0.49 18.43 -4.71
CA SER A 17 -0.40 19.18 -3.82
C SER A 17 -0.02 18.93 -2.37
N ALA A 18 -0.18 19.95 -1.50
CA ALA A 18 0.10 19.82 -0.08
C ALA A 18 -0.84 18.76 0.53
N LEU A 19 -0.27 17.77 1.23
CA LEU A 19 -1.05 16.72 1.87
C LEU A 19 -1.98 17.35 2.92
N ASP A 20 -3.28 17.16 2.78
CA ASP A 20 -4.24 17.61 3.77
C ASP A 20 -4.41 16.59 4.92
N ALA A 21 -5.00 17.05 6.03
CA ALA A 21 -5.20 16.22 7.22
C ALA A 21 -6.08 14.99 6.96
N GLN A 22 -7.00 15.05 5.98
CA GLN A 22 -7.86 13.92 5.66
C GLN A 22 -7.09 12.87 4.85
N GLN A 23 -6.31 13.30 3.85
CA GLN A 23 -5.42 12.44 3.09
C GLN A 23 -4.42 11.73 4.01
N LEU A 24 -3.90 12.41 5.04
CA LEU A 24 -3.04 11.77 6.03
C LEU A 24 -3.78 10.70 6.85
N ARG A 25 -5.02 10.98 7.28
CA ARG A 25 -5.83 9.99 8.03
C ARG A 25 -6.10 8.74 7.20
N ASP A 26 -6.48 8.94 5.94
CA ASP A 26 -6.72 7.85 5.01
C ASP A 26 -5.42 7.08 4.78
N HIS A 27 -4.29 7.76 4.56
CA HIS A 27 -3.00 7.09 4.43
C HIS A 27 -2.64 6.25 5.65
N LEU A 28 -2.88 6.76 6.86
CA LEU A 28 -2.64 6.08 8.14
C LEU A 28 -3.55 4.87 8.36
N ASP A 29 -4.79 4.90 7.89
CA ASP A 29 -5.73 3.77 7.98
C ASP A 29 -5.23 2.53 7.24
N HIS A 30 -4.43 2.73 6.20
CA HIS A 30 -3.88 1.66 5.39
C HIS A 30 -2.45 1.26 5.79
N THR A 31 -1.77 2.00 6.67
CA THR A 31 -0.35 1.76 7.01
C THR A 31 -0.09 0.38 7.57
N ILE A 32 -0.87 -0.08 8.55
CA ILE A 32 -0.64 -1.39 9.20
C ILE A 32 -0.85 -2.52 8.20
N ASP A 33 -1.89 -2.41 7.37
CA ASP A 33 -2.18 -3.38 6.33
C ASP A 33 -1.09 -3.37 5.24
N ALA A 34 -0.58 -2.20 4.85
CA ALA A 34 0.55 -2.08 3.92
C ALA A 34 1.80 -2.79 4.45
N ILE A 35 2.20 -2.54 5.71
CA ILE A 35 3.32 -3.23 6.36
C ILE A 35 3.12 -4.75 6.32
N ARG A 36 1.90 -5.20 6.67
CA ARG A 36 1.56 -6.62 6.69
C ARG A 36 1.69 -7.25 5.30
N ARG A 37 1.15 -6.60 4.26
CA ARG A 37 1.20 -7.10 2.88
C ARG A 37 2.62 -7.07 2.31
N HIS A 38 3.41 -6.04 2.62
CA HIS A 38 4.84 -6.02 2.28
C HIS A 38 5.54 -7.26 2.87
N ARG A 39 5.32 -7.58 4.14
CA ARG A 39 5.88 -8.80 4.76
C ARG A 39 5.31 -10.10 4.19
N ALA A 40 4.02 -10.17 3.85
CA ALA A 40 3.42 -11.36 3.26
C ALA A 40 4.00 -11.70 1.88
N ARG A 41 4.41 -10.69 1.10
CA ARG A 41 5.04 -10.86 -0.23
C ARG A 41 6.51 -11.26 -0.18
N VAL A 42 7.06 -11.49 1.01
CA VAL A 42 8.40 -12.06 1.20
C VAL A 42 8.43 -13.53 0.77
N ARG A 43 7.29 -14.25 0.76
CA ARG A 43 7.22 -15.69 0.43
C ARG A 43 7.21 -15.96 -1.09
N PRO A 44 7.89 -17.02 -1.58
CA PRO A 44 7.86 -17.41 -2.98
C PRO A 44 6.50 -18.00 -3.38
N THR A 45 5.89 -17.49 -4.45
CA THR A 45 4.59 -17.95 -4.99
C THR A 45 4.74 -18.90 -6.20
N SER A 46 5.93 -19.40 -6.49
CA SER A 46 6.18 -20.21 -7.68
C SER A 46 5.87 -21.72 -7.48
N PRO A 47 5.09 -22.35 -8.38
CA PRO A 47 4.90 -23.80 -8.38
C PRO A 47 6.18 -24.49 -8.87
N GLY A 48 6.87 -25.20 -7.97
CA GLY A 48 8.15 -25.88 -8.24
C GLY A 48 9.11 -25.91 -7.05
N TYR A 49 8.74 -25.34 -5.91
CA TYR A 49 9.55 -25.35 -4.70
C TYR A 49 9.36 -26.64 -3.89
N THR A 50 10.44 -27.23 -3.41
CA THR A 50 10.45 -28.37 -2.48
C THR A 50 11.32 -28.05 -1.26
N ASP A 51 10.76 -28.24 -0.06
CA ASP A 51 11.44 -28.05 1.24
C ASP A 51 12.56 -29.06 1.52
N THR A 52 12.89 -29.92 0.57
CA THR A 52 13.95 -30.92 0.74
C THR A 52 15.32 -30.26 0.59
N PRO A 53 16.14 -30.18 1.65
CA PRO A 53 17.52 -29.73 1.52
C PRO A 53 18.27 -30.67 0.58
N THR A 54 18.85 -30.14 -0.49
CA THR A 54 19.78 -30.91 -1.31
C THR A 54 21.07 -31.12 -0.51
N PHE A 55 21.54 -32.36 -0.45
CA PHE A 55 22.73 -32.79 0.28
C PHE A 55 23.94 -31.90 -0.10
N GLY A 56 24.46 -31.12 0.85
CA GLY A 56 25.67 -30.31 0.60
C GLY A 56 25.87 -29.05 1.45
N GLY A 57 24.94 -28.65 2.32
CA GLY A 57 25.14 -27.51 3.24
C GLY A 57 25.19 -26.13 2.57
N PHE A 58 25.09 -26.07 1.25
CA PHE A 58 24.71 -24.88 0.48
C PHE A 58 23.22 -24.97 0.16
N GLY A 59 22.38 -24.83 1.20
CA GLY A 59 20.99 -24.51 0.96
C GLY A 59 20.90 -23.17 0.22
N PRO A 60 19.92 -22.96 -0.67
CA PRO A 60 19.70 -21.63 -1.25
C PRO A 60 19.58 -20.63 -0.10
N LYS A 61 20.26 -19.47 -0.21
CA LYS A 61 20.00 -18.30 0.64
C LYS A 61 18.48 -18.16 0.78
N SER A 62 18.02 -17.92 2.02
CA SER A 62 16.60 -17.81 2.38
C SER A 62 15.78 -17.22 1.23
N PRO A 63 14.69 -17.86 0.78
CA PRO A 63 13.95 -17.48 -0.43
C PRO A 63 13.06 -16.25 -0.17
N CYS A 64 13.59 -15.29 0.56
CA CYS A 64 12.94 -14.05 0.92
C CYS A 64 13.20 -13.04 -0.21
N ASN A 65 12.14 -12.37 -0.67
CA ASN A 65 12.35 -11.12 -1.38
C ASN A 65 12.81 -10.07 -0.36
N ASP A 66 14.13 -9.96 -0.13
CA ASP A 66 14.70 -9.03 0.86
C ASP A 66 14.21 -7.58 0.65
N ALA A 67 13.94 -7.18 -0.60
CA ALA A 67 13.38 -5.87 -0.93
C ALA A 67 11.98 -5.64 -0.33
N MET A 68 11.21 -6.70 -0.06
CA MET A 68 9.88 -6.60 0.57
C MET A 68 9.96 -6.43 2.09
N ILE A 69 10.97 -7.03 2.73
CA ILE A 69 11.30 -6.74 4.13
C ILE A 69 11.73 -5.29 4.25
N ASP A 70 12.58 -4.83 3.34
CA ASP A 70 13.05 -3.45 3.29
C ASP A 70 11.89 -2.45 3.07
N LEU A 71 10.89 -2.78 2.24
CA LEU A 71 9.70 -1.94 2.06
C LEU A 71 8.81 -1.90 3.32
N ALA A 72 8.61 -3.03 3.99
CA ALA A 72 7.86 -3.08 5.26
C ALA A 72 8.56 -2.25 6.34
N ASP A 73 9.88 -2.35 6.44
CA ASP A 73 10.67 -1.57 7.39
C ASP A 73 10.75 -0.09 6.98
N ALA A 74 10.80 0.24 5.69
CA ALA A 74 10.70 1.62 5.23
C ALA A 74 9.36 2.26 5.61
N GLU A 75 8.25 1.54 5.40
CA GLU A 75 6.90 1.96 5.76
C GLU A 75 6.78 2.24 7.27
N ALA A 76 7.31 1.33 8.11
CA ALA A 76 7.38 1.52 9.56
C ALA A 76 8.35 2.65 9.98
N ALA A 77 9.46 2.82 9.24
CA ALA A 77 10.43 3.86 9.48
C ALA A 77 9.83 5.25 9.26
N HIS A 78 9.05 5.43 8.20
CA HIS A 78 8.35 6.68 7.92
C HIS A 78 7.37 7.04 9.02
N LEU A 79 6.53 6.09 9.44
CA LEU A 79 5.63 6.25 10.59
C LEU A 79 6.38 6.75 11.84
N GLY A 80 7.51 6.12 12.16
CA GLY A 80 8.34 6.49 13.31
C GLY A 80 9.04 7.84 13.18
N ASN A 81 9.55 8.17 12.00
CA ASN A 81 10.23 9.44 11.73
C ASN A 81 9.25 10.61 11.77
N VAL A 82 8.04 10.46 11.21
CA VAL A 82 6.96 11.46 11.31
C VAL A 82 6.58 11.68 12.76
N ALA A 83 6.23 10.61 13.50
CA ALA A 83 5.83 10.73 14.90
C ALA A 83 6.90 11.36 15.78
N ARG A 84 8.17 10.93 15.63
CA ARG A 84 9.28 11.48 16.41
C ARG A 84 9.53 12.94 16.09
N THR A 85 9.43 13.34 14.82
CA THR A 85 9.65 14.74 14.41
C THR A 85 8.59 15.65 15.03
N CYS A 86 7.31 15.25 14.96
CA CYS A 86 6.20 16.01 15.55
C CYS A 86 6.34 16.12 17.08
N VAL A 87 6.64 15.02 17.76
CA VAL A 87 6.84 15.01 19.22
C VAL A 87 8.04 15.86 19.63
N ARG A 88 9.16 15.78 18.90
CA ARG A 88 10.38 16.56 19.20
C ARG A 88 10.16 18.05 19.03
N ARG A 89 9.34 18.45 18.07
CA ARG A 89 8.96 19.85 17.83
C ARG A 89 7.87 20.35 18.78
N GLY A 90 7.24 19.45 19.54
CA GLY A 90 6.17 19.79 20.46
C GLY A 90 4.83 20.07 19.78
N THR A 91 4.69 19.75 18.49
CA THR A 91 3.45 19.96 17.75
C THR A 91 2.34 19.03 18.23
N ILE A 92 2.71 17.81 18.66
CA ILE A 92 1.79 16.81 19.20
C ILE A 92 2.31 16.26 20.54
N PRO A 93 1.43 15.74 21.42
CA PRO A 93 1.85 15.13 22.68
C PRO A 93 2.73 13.90 22.47
N SER A 94 3.52 13.54 23.48
CA SER A 94 4.38 12.36 23.43
C SER A 94 3.58 11.06 23.32
N VAL A 95 4.00 10.16 22.44
CA VAL A 95 3.50 8.79 22.32
C VAL A 95 4.65 7.79 22.45
N SER A 96 4.37 6.59 22.94
CA SER A 96 5.36 5.52 23.02
C SER A 96 5.74 5.02 21.63
N LEU A 97 6.99 5.24 21.23
CA LEU A 97 7.57 4.72 19.97
C LEU A 97 8.39 3.44 20.18
N ARG A 98 8.19 2.74 21.31
CA ARG A 98 8.89 1.49 21.66
C ARG A 98 8.85 0.36 20.62
N PRO A 99 7.78 0.14 19.83
CA PRO A 99 7.76 -0.94 18.85
C PRO A 99 8.60 -0.65 17.60
N LEU A 100 9.17 0.55 17.48
CA LEU A 100 9.97 0.97 16.34
C LEU A 100 11.46 0.97 16.70
N TRP A 101 12.32 0.65 15.72
CA TRP A 101 13.76 0.67 15.87
C TRP A 101 14.31 2.06 15.51
N PHE A 102 14.99 2.70 16.47
CA PHE A 102 15.72 3.94 16.23
C PHE A 102 17.23 3.74 16.30
N THR A 103 17.95 4.36 15.39
CA THR A 103 19.40 4.51 15.47
C THR A 103 19.80 5.45 16.61
N ASN A 104 21.07 5.40 17.02
CA ASN A 104 21.63 6.33 18.02
C ASN A 104 21.49 7.81 17.63
N ARG A 105 21.34 8.11 16.33
CA ARG A 105 21.11 9.47 15.81
C ARG A 105 19.63 9.88 15.84
N GLY A 106 18.75 8.99 16.30
CA GLY A 106 17.32 9.24 16.41
C GLY A 106 16.52 9.04 15.13
N LYS A 107 17.11 8.50 14.06
CA LYS A 107 16.39 8.10 12.84
C LYS A 107 15.76 6.72 13.04
N CYS A 108 14.47 6.59 12.77
CA CYS A 108 13.77 5.31 12.69
C CYS A 108 14.22 4.57 11.43
N ILE A 109 14.51 3.28 11.57
CA ILE A 109 14.94 2.42 10.45
C ILE A 109 14.00 1.25 10.18
N GLY A 110 12.97 1.06 11.01
CA GLY A 110 11.94 0.07 10.75
C GLY A 110 11.31 -0.44 12.04
N LEU A 111 10.77 -1.66 11.97
CA LEU A 111 10.20 -2.31 13.12
C LEU A 111 11.32 -2.77 14.06
N ARG A 112 11.12 -2.57 15.36
CA ARG A 112 11.92 -3.32 16.34
C ARG A 112 11.55 -4.78 16.15
N ILE A 113 12.50 -5.71 16.30
CA ILE A 113 12.22 -7.16 16.18
C ILE A 113 11.09 -7.53 17.14
N ILE A 114 9.87 -7.55 16.63
CA ILE A 114 8.66 -8.13 17.21
C ILE A 114 8.58 -9.47 16.48
N GLY A 115 8.60 -10.56 17.24
CA GLY A 115 8.74 -11.94 16.74
C GLY A 115 8.05 -12.11 15.40
N HIS A 116 8.85 -12.28 14.36
CA HIS A 116 8.35 -12.72 13.07
C HIS A 116 8.39 -14.24 13.18
N ASP A 117 7.35 -14.83 13.79
CA ASP A 117 7.28 -16.28 13.82
C ASP A 117 6.77 -16.73 12.43
N ASP A 118 7.50 -17.67 11.82
CA ASP A 118 7.27 -18.16 10.47
C ASP A 118 5.89 -18.82 10.28
N ASP A 119 5.08 -18.95 11.35
CA ASP A 119 3.75 -19.56 11.42
C ASP A 119 2.58 -18.56 11.43
N GLU A 120 2.85 -17.25 11.34
CA GLU A 120 1.80 -16.21 11.43
C GLU A 120 0.96 -16.04 10.17
N PHE A 121 1.35 -16.64 9.04
CA PHE A 121 0.58 -16.61 7.79
C PHE A 121 0.38 -18.02 7.25
N ASP A 122 -0.84 -18.35 6.87
CA ASP A 122 -1.12 -19.58 6.13
C ASP A 122 -0.56 -19.53 4.70
N ILE A 123 -0.73 -20.63 3.96
CA ILE A 123 -0.28 -20.77 2.57
C ILE A 123 -0.96 -19.78 1.61
N ASP A 124 -2.11 -19.23 2.01
CA ASP A 124 -2.90 -18.26 1.26
C ASP A 124 -2.57 -16.81 1.68
N GLY A 125 -1.66 -16.62 2.65
CA GLY A 125 -1.25 -15.33 3.17
C GLY A 125 -2.22 -14.72 4.19
N ASN A 126 -3.17 -15.49 4.72
CA ASN A 126 -4.04 -15.05 5.80
C ASN A 126 -3.33 -15.17 7.15
N HIS A 127 -3.56 -14.18 8.01
CA HIS A 127 -2.94 -14.12 9.32
C HIS A 127 -3.55 -15.14 10.31
N THR A 128 -2.72 -16.00 10.89
CA THR A 128 -3.11 -17.11 11.78
C THR A 128 -2.62 -16.96 13.23
N GLY A 129 -1.76 -15.98 13.51
CA GLY A 129 -1.14 -15.73 14.83
C GLY A 129 -1.71 -14.54 15.63
N PRO A 130 -1.08 -14.17 16.77
CA PRO A 130 -1.30 -12.88 17.42
C PRO A 130 -0.82 -11.73 16.52
N ASP A 131 -1.53 -10.60 16.48
CA ASP A 131 -1.18 -9.49 15.58
C ASP A 131 0.12 -8.80 16.06
N TYR A 132 1.26 -9.19 15.49
CA TYR A 132 2.57 -8.62 15.82
C TYR A 132 2.65 -7.11 15.54
N LEU A 133 1.73 -6.57 14.73
CA LEU A 133 1.61 -5.14 14.47
C LEU A 133 0.70 -4.41 15.48
N GLU A 134 0.06 -5.14 16.40
CA GLU A 134 -0.81 -4.56 17.43
C GLU A 134 -0.15 -3.40 18.19
N PRO A 135 1.14 -3.50 18.59
CA PRO A 135 1.83 -2.40 19.25
C PRO A 135 1.93 -1.09 18.45
N LEU A 136 1.72 -1.12 17.13
CA LEU A 136 1.73 0.08 16.28
C LEU A 136 0.39 0.83 16.28
N PHE A 137 -0.74 0.17 16.58
CA PHE A 137 -2.05 0.82 16.56
C PHE A 137 -2.10 2.11 17.38
N PRO A 138 -1.55 2.18 18.62
CA PRO A 138 -1.56 3.43 19.39
C PRO A 138 -0.82 4.57 18.68
N ILE A 139 0.27 4.28 17.95
CA ILE A 139 1.03 5.30 17.21
C ILE A 139 0.20 5.82 16.03
N VAL A 140 -0.40 4.92 15.27
CA VAL A 140 -1.26 5.26 14.13
C VAL A 140 -2.45 6.10 14.59
N GLN A 141 -3.18 5.64 15.62
CA GLN A 141 -4.34 6.38 16.14
C GLN A 141 -3.94 7.75 16.71
N HIS A 142 -2.76 7.85 17.34
CA HIS A 142 -2.25 9.13 17.82
C HIS A 142 -2.00 10.10 16.66
N LEU A 143 -1.30 9.68 15.60
CA LEU A 143 -1.08 10.53 14.43
C LEU A 143 -2.38 10.90 13.72
N LYS A 144 -3.35 9.99 13.65
CA LYS A 144 -4.67 10.28 13.07
C LYS A 144 -5.43 11.35 13.86
N ALA A 145 -5.36 11.29 15.19
CA ALA A 145 -6.01 12.25 16.08
C ALA A 145 -5.46 13.67 15.87
N TYR A 146 -4.15 13.77 15.63
CA TYR A 146 -3.44 15.04 15.42
C TYR A 146 -3.06 15.29 13.96
N ALA A 147 -3.80 14.72 13.00
CA ALA A 147 -3.40 14.76 11.60
C ALA A 147 -3.27 16.19 11.05
N GLY A 148 -4.06 17.14 11.56
CA GLY A 148 -3.96 18.55 11.18
C GLY A 148 -2.63 19.17 11.63
N GLU A 149 -2.27 18.96 12.88
CA GLU A 149 -1.02 19.44 13.46
C GLU A 149 0.20 18.76 12.80
N VAL A 150 0.08 17.47 12.46
CA VAL A 150 1.15 16.73 11.77
C VAL A 150 1.46 17.35 10.40
N VAL A 151 0.44 17.62 9.57
CA VAL A 151 0.67 18.20 8.23
C VAL A 151 1.19 19.63 8.27
N GLU A 152 0.94 20.37 9.36
CA GLU A 152 1.46 21.72 9.59
C GLU A 152 2.86 21.74 10.24
N THR A 153 3.41 20.57 10.60
CA THR A 153 4.71 20.49 11.28
C THR A 153 5.85 20.71 10.30
N GLU A 154 6.64 21.76 10.52
CA GLU A 154 7.81 22.09 9.70
C GLU A 154 8.77 20.89 9.52
N GLY A 155 9.09 20.56 8.26
CA GLY A 155 10.02 19.50 7.88
C GLY A 155 9.40 18.10 7.86
N VAL A 156 8.11 17.96 8.17
CA VAL A 156 7.36 16.70 8.00
C VAL A 156 6.92 16.51 6.56
N GLU A 157 6.86 17.57 5.74
CA GLU A 157 6.39 17.51 4.35
C GLU A 157 7.24 16.56 3.51
N TRP A 158 8.56 16.59 3.69
CA TRP A 158 9.48 15.67 2.99
C TRP A 158 9.32 14.22 3.48
N LEU A 159 9.14 14.02 4.79
CA LEU A 159 8.92 12.69 5.36
C LEU A 159 7.61 12.08 4.88
N LEU A 160 6.56 12.91 4.82
CA LEU A 160 5.29 12.51 4.24
C LEU A 160 5.54 12.14 2.79
N TYR A 161 6.07 13.04 1.94
CA TYR A 161 6.36 12.77 0.52
C TYR A 161 7.13 11.46 0.27
N GLU A 162 8.21 11.20 1.02
CA GLU A 162 8.97 9.94 0.89
C GLU A 162 8.09 8.72 1.22
N TRP A 163 7.22 8.83 2.22
CA TRP A 163 6.36 7.74 2.67
C TRP A 163 5.40 7.25 1.58
N GLY A 164 4.67 8.15 0.94
CA GLY A 164 3.78 7.76 -0.15
C GLY A 164 4.53 7.44 -1.42
N THR A 165 5.75 7.95 -1.65
CA THR A 165 6.61 7.44 -2.73
C THR A 165 6.95 5.97 -2.51
N THR A 166 7.27 5.56 -1.27
CA THR A 166 7.47 4.15 -0.92
C THR A 166 6.23 3.32 -1.20
N ARG A 167 5.04 3.84 -0.87
CA ARG A 167 3.78 3.15 -1.12
C ARG A 167 3.39 3.08 -2.60
N GLU A 168 3.67 4.14 -3.38
CA GLU A 168 3.51 4.15 -4.84
C GLU A 168 4.38 3.08 -5.48
N LEU A 169 5.67 3.00 -5.10
CA LEU A 169 6.59 1.98 -5.59
C LEU A 169 6.05 0.57 -5.34
N TYR A 170 5.45 0.32 -4.18
CA TYR A 170 4.82 -0.96 -3.89
C TYR A 170 3.64 -1.25 -4.82
N TYR A 171 2.75 -0.29 -5.05
CA TYR A 171 1.60 -0.49 -5.93
C TYR A 171 1.98 -0.61 -7.41
N GLU A 172 3.10 -0.03 -7.84
CA GLU A 172 3.67 -0.29 -9.16
C GLU A 172 4.13 -1.75 -9.30
N MET A 173 4.69 -2.33 -8.25
CA MET A 173 5.11 -3.73 -8.23
C MET A 173 3.95 -4.71 -8.05
N TYR A 174 2.90 -4.33 -7.29
CA TYR A 174 1.73 -5.17 -7.01
C TYR A 174 0.41 -4.42 -7.29
N PRO A 175 0.07 -4.17 -8.56
CA PRO A 175 -1.11 -3.38 -8.89
C PRO A 175 -2.44 -3.98 -8.44
N VAL A 176 -2.52 -5.32 -8.29
CA VAL A 176 -3.70 -6.03 -7.75
C VAL A 176 -4.06 -5.59 -6.33
N GLU A 177 -3.11 -5.03 -5.59
CA GLU A 177 -3.30 -4.59 -4.20
C GLU A 177 -3.61 -3.10 -4.08
N SER A 178 -3.47 -2.37 -5.18
CA SER A 178 -3.86 -0.96 -5.27
C SER A 178 -5.37 -0.84 -5.36
N LEU A 179 -5.91 0.17 -4.68
CA LEU A 179 -7.33 0.53 -4.78
C LEU A 179 -7.69 1.15 -6.14
N GLU A 180 -6.69 1.57 -6.94
CA GLU A 180 -6.91 2.12 -8.27
C GLU A 180 -7.31 1.04 -9.27
N TRP A 181 -6.85 -0.20 -9.10
CA TRP A 181 -7.00 -1.27 -10.08
C TRP A 181 -7.97 -2.33 -9.57
N GLY A 182 -8.85 -2.82 -10.45
CA GLY A 182 -9.77 -3.90 -10.10
C GLY A 182 -9.96 -4.90 -11.22
N THR A 183 -10.36 -6.11 -10.83
CA THR A 183 -10.64 -7.20 -11.76
C THR A 183 -11.85 -6.89 -12.63
N MET A 184 -12.04 -7.63 -13.73
CA MET A 184 -13.24 -7.53 -14.55
C MET A 184 -14.53 -7.69 -13.73
N SER A 185 -14.55 -8.60 -12.75
CA SER A 185 -15.70 -8.79 -11.87
C SER A 185 -16.00 -7.52 -11.06
N LYS A 186 -14.96 -6.88 -10.51
CA LYS A 186 -15.12 -5.63 -9.76
C LYS A 186 -15.54 -4.47 -10.65
N ALA A 187 -15.00 -4.40 -11.88
CA ALA A 187 -15.38 -3.40 -12.87
C ALA A 187 -16.88 -3.50 -13.27
N VAL A 188 -17.40 -4.72 -13.45
CA VAL A 188 -18.83 -4.97 -13.72
C VAL A 188 -19.69 -4.53 -12.54
N GLU A 189 -19.30 -4.90 -11.32
CA GLU A 189 -20.00 -4.53 -10.08
C GLU A 189 -20.06 -3.00 -9.93
N LEU A 190 -18.92 -2.31 -10.10
CA LEU A 190 -18.78 -0.87 -9.90
C LEU A 190 -19.57 -0.04 -10.92
N THR A 191 -19.56 -0.48 -12.19
CA THR A 191 -20.16 0.26 -13.30
C THR A 191 -21.60 -0.14 -13.58
N GLY A 192 -22.03 -1.33 -13.15
CA GLY A 192 -23.29 -1.95 -13.56
C GLY A 192 -23.35 -2.30 -15.05
N ARG A 193 -22.21 -2.33 -15.76
CA ARG A 193 -22.13 -2.59 -17.21
C ARG A 193 -21.66 -4.00 -17.51
N SER A 194 -21.95 -4.48 -18.72
CA SER A 194 -21.50 -5.79 -19.17
C SER A 194 -19.98 -5.83 -19.36
N LYS A 195 -19.39 -7.03 -19.25
CA LYS A 195 -17.97 -7.28 -19.56
C LYS A 195 -17.59 -6.75 -20.95
N SER A 196 -18.46 -6.95 -21.95
CA SER A 196 -18.25 -6.46 -23.32
C SER A 196 -18.13 -4.94 -23.40
N THR A 197 -18.89 -4.20 -22.59
CA THR A 197 -18.83 -2.73 -22.55
C THR A 197 -17.50 -2.25 -21.96
N ILE A 198 -17.05 -2.88 -20.86
CA ILE A 198 -15.77 -2.58 -20.22
C ILE A 198 -14.59 -2.90 -21.15
N TYR A 199 -14.67 -4.03 -21.86
CA TYR A 199 -13.70 -4.36 -22.91
C TYR A 199 -13.68 -3.31 -24.02
N ALA A 200 -14.85 -2.88 -24.50
CA ALA A 200 -14.94 -1.84 -25.52
C ALA A 200 -14.26 -0.55 -25.04
N TRP A 201 -14.58 -0.07 -23.84
CA TRP A 201 -13.95 1.12 -23.25
C TRP A 201 -12.44 0.99 -23.15
N SER A 202 -11.92 -0.12 -22.64
CA SER A 202 -10.47 -0.30 -22.55
C SER A 202 -9.80 -0.43 -23.93
N SER A 203 -10.41 -1.14 -24.87
CA SER A 203 -9.90 -1.29 -26.25
C SER A 203 -9.86 0.03 -27.03
N GLN A 204 -10.79 0.93 -26.73
CA GLN A 204 -10.85 2.26 -27.32
C GLN A 204 -9.90 3.26 -26.63
N GLY A 205 -9.21 2.85 -25.56
CA GLY A 205 -8.33 3.70 -24.76
C GLY A 205 -9.06 4.60 -23.76
N TRP A 206 -10.32 4.30 -23.44
CA TRP A 206 -11.13 5.16 -22.57
C TRP A 206 -10.96 4.79 -21.10
N ALA A 207 -10.62 3.53 -20.85
CA ALA A 207 -10.21 3.04 -19.54
C ALA A 207 -8.82 2.42 -19.64
N ARG A 208 -7.92 2.80 -18.74
CA ARG A 208 -6.61 2.14 -18.63
C ARG A 208 -6.81 0.70 -18.14
N LYS A 209 -5.95 -0.19 -18.62
CA LYS A 209 -5.85 -1.58 -18.18
C LYS A 209 -4.39 -1.97 -18.03
N ILE A 210 -4.14 -2.93 -17.17
CA ILE A 210 -2.84 -3.61 -17.04
C ILE A 210 -3.07 -5.11 -17.11
N ILE A 211 -2.08 -5.83 -17.61
CA ILE A 211 -2.08 -7.28 -17.71
C ILE A 211 -1.00 -7.76 -16.75
N THR A 212 -1.40 -8.52 -15.73
CA THR A 212 -0.46 -9.06 -14.74
C THR A 212 0.21 -10.34 -15.26
N GLN A 213 1.29 -10.77 -14.60
CA GLN A 213 2.01 -12.01 -14.92
C GLN A 213 1.12 -13.27 -14.96
N GLY A 214 -0.01 -13.27 -14.24
CA GLY A 214 -1.01 -14.35 -14.26
C GLY A 214 -2.01 -14.27 -15.42
N HIS A 215 -1.78 -13.39 -16.42
CA HIS A 215 -2.71 -13.04 -17.49
C HIS A 215 -4.05 -12.44 -17.01
N GLU A 216 -4.15 -12.04 -15.74
CA GLU A 216 -5.32 -11.34 -15.25
C GLU A 216 -5.27 -9.89 -15.75
N THR A 217 -6.37 -9.44 -16.35
CA THR A 217 -6.49 -8.03 -16.77
C THR A 217 -7.17 -7.24 -15.66
N LEU A 218 -6.47 -6.22 -15.16
CA LEU A 218 -7.04 -5.25 -14.24
C LEU A 218 -7.38 -3.97 -14.97
N TYR A 219 -8.39 -3.27 -14.49
CA TYR A 219 -8.92 -2.04 -15.06
C TYR A 219 -8.82 -0.93 -14.03
N CYS A 220 -8.47 0.28 -14.47
CA CYS A 220 -8.47 1.44 -13.61
C CYS A 220 -9.91 1.80 -13.22
N LEU A 221 -10.21 1.70 -11.93
CA LEU A 221 -11.55 1.90 -11.37
C LEU A 221 -12.02 3.36 -11.50
N ASP A 222 -11.12 4.32 -11.37
CA ASP A 222 -11.44 5.76 -11.53
C ASP A 222 -11.89 6.10 -12.95
N ASP A 223 -11.18 5.58 -13.96
CA ASP A 223 -11.57 5.77 -15.36
C ASP A 223 -12.97 5.18 -15.60
N LEU A 224 -13.26 4.02 -15.01
CA LEU A 224 -14.56 3.36 -15.12
C LEU A 224 -15.70 4.10 -14.41
N VAL A 225 -15.44 4.69 -13.24
CA VAL A 225 -16.43 5.53 -12.54
C VAL A 225 -16.77 6.75 -13.38
N ARG A 226 -15.76 7.43 -13.95
CA ARG A 226 -15.98 8.57 -14.85
C ARG A 226 -16.83 8.17 -16.06
N LEU A 227 -16.50 7.04 -16.70
CA LEU A 227 -17.26 6.54 -17.85
C LEU A 227 -18.69 6.10 -17.50
N ARG A 228 -18.92 5.63 -16.28
CA ARG A 228 -20.28 5.34 -15.77
C ARG A 228 -21.13 6.61 -15.70
N GLU A 229 -20.54 7.71 -15.23
CA GLU A 229 -21.20 9.00 -15.04
C GLU A 229 -21.39 9.76 -16.37
N GLY A 230 -20.57 9.45 -17.36
CA GLY A 230 -20.75 9.93 -18.73
C GLY A 230 -19.45 9.83 -19.51
N ILE A 231 -19.56 9.59 -20.80
CA ILE A 231 -18.40 9.60 -21.70
C ILE A 231 -17.97 11.07 -21.88
N PRO A 232 -16.76 11.47 -21.47
CA PRO A 232 -16.29 12.83 -21.71
C PRO A 232 -16.18 13.07 -23.23
N GLN A 233 -16.60 14.25 -23.69
CA GLN A 233 -16.30 14.69 -25.05
C GLN A 233 -14.80 15.07 -25.14
N GLY A 234 -13.94 14.06 -25.25
CA GLY A 234 -12.48 14.25 -25.22
C GLY A 234 -11.73 13.03 -25.73
N ARG A 235 -10.46 13.21 -26.11
CA ARG A 235 -9.61 12.14 -26.65
C ARG A 235 -9.43 10.98 -25.65
N PRO A 236 -9.32 9.73 -26.13
CA PRO A 236 -9.00 8.58 -25.30
C PRO A 236 -7.74 8.82 -24.45
N ALA A 237 -7.75 8.29 -23.23
CA ALA A 237 -6.56 8.17 -22.40
C ALA A 237 -5.52 7.32 -23.14
N LYS A 238 -4.25 7.71 -23.11
CA LYS A 238 -3.18 6.88 -23.67
C LYS A 238 -3.17 5.55 -22.93
N THR A 239 -3.38 4.45 -23.66
CA THR A 239 -3.14 3.10 -23.17
C THR A 239 -1.68 3.02 -22.75
N LEU A 240 -1.43 2.86 -21.45
CA LEU A 240 -0.13 2.48 -20.93
C LEU A 240 -0.13 0.96 -20.86
N GLU A 241 0.37 0.31 -21.91
CA GLU A 241 0.64 -1.13 -21.86
C GLU A 241 1.92 -1.35 -21.07
N TRP A 242 1.76 -1.57 -19.76
CA TRP A 242 2.81 -2.16 -18.95
C TRP A 242 2.61 -3.66 -18.93
N VAL A 243 3.58 -4.39 -19.51
CA VAL A 243 3.75 -5.81 -19.23
C VAL A 243 4.63 -5.86 -17.99
N VAL A 244 4.02 -6.12 -16.83
CA VAL A 244 4.72 -6.37 -15.56
C VAL A 244 4.81 -7.87 -15.36
#